data_AF-A0A956Y110-F1
#
_entry.id   AF-A0A956Y110-F1
#
_cell.length_a   1.000
_cell.length_b   1.000
_cell.length_c   1.000
_cell.angle_alpha   90.00
_cell.angle_beta   90.00
_cell.angle_gamma   90.00
#
_symmetry.space_group_name_H-M   'P 1'
#
loop_
_entity.id
_entity.type
_entity.pdbx_description
1 polymer ?
#
loop_
_entity_poly.entity_id
_entity_poly.type
_entity_poly.pdbx_seq_one_letter_code
_entity_poly.pdbx_strand_id
1 'polypeptide(L)'
;GVFAYPGDLHEPDKPYGKIRLMYEAQALAFIAEQAGGYASDGIGDILEVRPHTLHQRVPIFIGNIDLVQKAEALIQEYDQEWIEAYLPYRNQIVNQEQAQTNNRAES
;
A
#
# COMPACT_ATOMS: atom_id res chain seq x y z
N GLY A 1 -2.82 1.89 20.15
CA GLY A 1 -3.05 0.52 19.63
C GLY A 1 -2.62 0.44 18.19
N VAL A 2 -2.77 -0.72 17.55
CA VAL A 2 -2.54 -0.92 16.10
C VAL A 2 -3.77 -1.58 15.49
N PHE A 3 -4.20 -1.09 14.32
CA PHE A 3 -5.13 -1.76 13.43
C PHE A 3 -4.32 -2.30 12.24
N ALA A 4 -4.62 -3.52 11.82
CA ALA A 4 -3.93 -4.15 10.70
C ALA A 4 -4.92 -4.83 9.75
N TYR A 5 -4.70 -4.65 8.45
CA TYR A 5 -5.29 -5.44 7.38
C TYR A 5 -4.17 -5.83 6.41
N PRO A 6 -3.44 -6.92 6.70
CA PRO A 6 -2.25 -7.28 5.94
C PRO A 6 -2.61 -7.78 4.53
N GLY A 7 -1.60 -7.82 3.66
CA GLY A 7 -1.63 -8.65 2.47
C GLY A 7 -1.43 -10.12 2.84
N ASP A 8 -1.72 -11.02 1.90
CA ASP A 8 -1.41 -12.44 2.04
C ASP A 8 -0.97 -13.00 0.67
N LEU A 9 -0.48 -14.24 0.68
CA LEU A 9 -0.09 -14.98 -0.51
C LEU A 9 -1.11 -16.07 -0.89
N HIS A 10 -2.37 -15.95 -0.44
CA HIS A 10 -3.40 -16.92 -0.83
C HIS A 10 -3.65 -16.90 -2.35
N GLU A 11 -3.59 -15.70 -2.93
CA GLU A 11 -3.57 -15.47 -4.37
C GLU A 11 -2.24 -14.78 -4.74
N PRO A 12 -1.23 -15.50 -5.28
CA PRO A 12 0.11 -14.96 -5.52
C PRO A 12 0.13 -13.69 -6.39
N ASP A 13 -0.82 -13.55 -7.31
CA ASP A 13 -0.98 -12.36 -8.18
C ASP A 13 -1.65 -11.17 -7.47
N LYS A 14 -2.09 -11.34 -6.21
CA LYS A 14 -2.80 -10.32 -5.43
C LYS A 14 -2.25 -10.14 -4.01
N PRO A 15 -0.94 -9.86 -3.86
CA PRO A 15 -0.29 -9.74 -2.55
C PRO A 15 -0.70 -8.47 -1.77
N TYR A 16 -1.51 -7.60 -2.38
CA TYR A 16 -1.80 -6.24 -1.93
C TYR A 16 -3.03 -6.10 -1.00
N GLY A 17 -3.70 -7.20 -0.65
CA GLY A 17 -4.85 -7.17 0.26
C GLY A 17 -6.11 -6.48 -0.33
N LYS A 18 -6.86 -5.77 0.52
CA LYS A 18 -8.23 -5.30 0.18
C LYS A 18 -8.48 -3.80 0.27
N ILE A 19 -7.68 -3.05 1.03
CA ILE A 19 -7.91 -1.62 1.29
C ILE A 19 -7.48 -0.80 0.08
N ARG A 20 -8.28 0.17 -0.38
CA ARG A 20 -7.94 1.04 -1.51
C ARG A 20 -6.99 2.15 -1.07
N LEU A 21 -5.93 2.36 -1.84
CA LEU A 21 -4.88 3.33 -1.53
C LEU A 21 -5.45 4.76 -1.41
N MET A 22 -6.11 5.26 -2.46
CA MET A 22 -6.47 6.67 -2.57
C MET A 22 -7.65 7.11 -1.69
N TYR A 23 -8.63 6.24 -1.46
CA TYR A 23 -9.88 6.63 -0.77
C TYR A 23 -9.94 6.17 0.68
N GLU A 24 -9.15 5.17 1.05
CA GLU A 24 -9.18 4.57 2.38
C GLU A 24 -7.81 4.75 3.05
N ALA A 25 -6.74 4.18 2.49
CA ALA A 25 -5.45 4.14 3.16
C ALA A 25 -4.80 5.52 3.33
N GLN A 26 -4.66 6.30 2.26
CA GLN A 26 -4.03 7.64 2.33
C GLN A 26 -4.84 8.62 3.18
N ALA A 27 -6.18 8.53 3.13
CA ALA A 27 -7.05 9.35 3.97
C ALA A 27 -6.86 9.03 5.47
N LEU A 28 -6.81 7.74 5.82
CA LEU A 28 -6.57 7.31 7.20
C LEU A 28 -5.14 7.62 7.66
N ALA A 29 -4.15 7.42 6.78
CA ALA A 29 -2.74 7.71 7.05
C ALA A 29 -2.52 9.19 7.39
N PHE A 30 -3.14 10.09 6.62
CA PHE A 30 -3.09 11.52 6.91
C PHE A 30 -3.68 11.84 8.29
N ILE A 31 -4.84 11.28 8.63
CA ILE A 31 -5.45 11.50 9.95
C ILE A 31 -4.55 10.96 11.07
N ALA A 32 -3.96 9.78 10.88
CA ALA A 32 -3.05 9.20 11.87
C ALA A 32 -1.81 10.07 12.07
N GLU A 33 -1.17 10.54 10.99
CA GLU A 33 -0.01 11.43 11.07
C GLU A 33 -0.34 12.70 11.86
N GLN A 34 -1.48 13.35 11.55
CA GLN A 34 -1.93 14.55 12.25
C GLN A 34 -2.27 14.30 13.74
N ALA A 35 -2.55 13.04 14.12
CA ALA A 35 -2.77 12.61 15.50
C ALA A 35 -1.48 12.13 16.21
N GLY A 36 -0.32 12.25 15.56
CA GLY A 36 0.97 11.74 16.08
C GLY A 36 1.12 10.23 15.99
N GLY A 37 0.39 9.59 15.08
CA GLY A 37 0.48 8.18 14.72
C GLY A 37 1.26 7.95 13.42
N TYR A 38 1.26 6.70 12.96
CA TYR A 38 1.89 6.27 11.72
C TYR A 38 1.02 5.25 11.00
N ALA A 39 1.10 5.24 9.66
CA ALA A 39 0.44 4.28 8.81
C ALA A 39 1.42 3.74 7.75
N SER A 40 1.54 2.43 7.68
CA SER A 40 2.45 1.71 6.80
C SER A 40 1.71 0.66 5.98
N ASP A 41 2.19 0.35 4.78
CA ASP A 41 1.76 -0.84 4.04
C ASP A 41 2.54 -2.11 4.41
N GLY A 42 3.35 -2.05 5.47
CA GLY A 42 4.26 -3.11 5.90
C GLY A 42 5.66 -2.99 5.29
N ILE A 43 5.83 -2.16 4.26
CA ILE A 43 7.13 -1.82 3.66
C ILE A 43 7.57 -0.41 4.06
N GLY A 44 6.63 0.53 4.13
CA GLY A 44 6.90 1.91 4.55
C GLY A 44 5.65 2.78 4.50
N ASP A 45 5.86 4.09 4.60
CA ASP A 45 4.78 5.07 4.73
C ASP A 45 3.78 5.00 3.56
N ILE A 46 2.50 4.91 3.91
CA ILE A 46 1.37 4.95 2.97
C ILE A 46 1.32 6.25 2.17
N LEU A 47 1.69 7.38 2.77
CA LEU A 47 1.64 8.69 2.12
C LEU A 47 2.69 8.84 1.02
N GLU A 48 3.77 8.04 1.06
CA GLU A 48 4.82 8.02 0.05
C GLU A 48 4.51 7.08 -1.14
N VAL A 49 3.45 6.26 -1.05
CA VAL A 49 3.05 5.37 -2.14
C VAL A 49 2.43 6.17 -3.27
N ARG A 50 3.10 6.19 -4.42
CA ARG A 50 2.57 6.82 -5.64
C ARG A 50 1.53 5.90 -6.30
N PRO A 51 0.28 6.36 -6.50
CA PRO A 51 -0.74 5.53 -7.09
C PRO A 51 -0.47 5.26 -8.58
N HIS A 52 -0.64 4.02 -9.02
CA HIS A 52 -0.53 3.63 -10.43
C HIS A 52 -1.87 3.23 -11.07
N THR A 53 -2.92 3.03 -10.28
CA THR A 53 -4.29 2.91 -10.77
C THR A 53 -5.27 3.56 -9.79
N LEU A 54 -6.44 3.97 -10.31
CA LEU A 54 -7.51 4.57 -9.51
C LEU A 54 -8.06 3.62 -8.41
N HIS A 55 -7.91 2.31 -8.60
CA HIS A 55 -8.40 1.28 -7.70
C HIS A 55 -7.27 0.46 -7.07
N GLN A 56 -6.05 0.99 -7.04
CA GLN A 56 -4.92 0.35 -6.38
C GLN A 56 -5.28 0.03 -4.93
N ARG A 57 -4.86 -1.15 -4.47
CA ARG A 57 -5.05 -1.62 -3.11
C ARG A 57 -3.72 -1.74 -2.40
N VAL A 58 -3.74 -1.70 -1.08
CA VAL A 58 -2.56 -1.85 -0.23
C VAL A 58 -2.93 -2.58 1.06
N PRO A 59 -1.98 -3.31 1.67
CA PRO A 59 -2.03 -3.62 3.09
C PRO A 59 -2.04 -2.33 3.91
N ILE A 60 -2.49 -2.42 5.15
CA ILE A 60 -2.38 -1.28 6.08
C ILE A 60 -2.10 -1.74 7.50
N PHE A 61 -1.16 -1.06 8.15
CA PHE A 61 -0.84 -1.11 9.56
C PHE A 61 -0.85 0.32 10.08
N ILE A 62 -1.78 0.65 10.98
CA ILE A 62 -2.02 2.05 11.37
C ILE A 62 -2.24 2.17 12.88
N GLY A 63 -1.64 3.20 13.48
CA GLY A 63 -1.84 3.52 14.89
C GLY A 63 -0.60 4.11 15.56
N ASN A 64 -0.26 3.57 16.74
CA ASN A 64 0.92 4.00 17.48
C ASN A 64 2.21 3.69 16.69
N ILE A 65 3.10 4.69 16.61
CA ILE A 65 4.33 4.67 15.81
C ILE A 65 5.17 3.42 16.12
N ASP A 66 5.51 3.20 17.39
CA ASP A 66 6.41 2.11 17.79
C ASP A 66 5.84 0.73 17.44
N LEU A 67 4.52 0.55 17.58
CA LEU A 67 3.86 -0.70 17.24
C LEU A 67 3.80 -0.96 15.73
N VAL A 68 3.58 0.09 14.93
CA VAL A 68 3.56 -0.04 13.46
C VAL A 68 4.97 -0.31 12.94
N GLN A 69 5.99 0.39 13.43
CA GLN A 69 7.39 0.13 13.09
C GLN A 69 7.84 -1.27 13.51
N LYS A 70 7.36 -1.76 14.66
CA LYS A 70 7.59 -3.15 15.06
C LYS A 70 6.97 -4.14 14.09
N ALA A 71 5.78 -3.84 13.54
CA ALA A 71 5.18 -4.69 12.51
C ALA A 71 6.02 -4.70 11.23
N GLU A 72 6.48 -3.54 10.74
CA GLU A 72 7.40 -3.45 9.59
C GLU A 72 8.67 -4.27 9.80
N ALA A 73 9.29 -4.17 10.98
CA ALA A 73 10.51 -4.92 11.29
C ALA A 73 10.27 -6.44 11.25
N LEU A 74 9.14 -6.91 11.79
CA LEU A 74 8.79 -8.34 11.76
C LEU A 74 8.50 -8.83 10.33
N ILE A 75 7.79 -8.03 9.53
CA ILE A 75 7.53 -8.35 8.12
C ILE A 75 8.85 -8.43 7.36
N GLN A 76 9.74 -7.45 7.54
CA GLN A 76 11.06 -7.45 6.94
C GLN A 76 11.92 -8.65 7.37
N GLU A 77 11.77 -9.15 8.59
CA GLU A 77 12.54 -10.30 9.09
C GLU A 77 11.99 -11.64 8.58
N TYR A 78 10.67 -11.80 8.52
CA TYR A 78 10.04 -13.12 8.37
C TYR A 78 9.29 -13.32 7.04
N ASP A 79 8.89 -12.26 6.34
CA ASP A 79 7.93 -12.35 5.22
C ASP A 79 8.57 -12.03 3.85
N GLN A 80 9.81 -12.45 3.63
CA GLN A 80 10.57 -12.15 2.39
C GLN A 80 9.83 -12.53 1.10
N GLU A 81 9.18 -13.69 1.07
CA GLU A 81 8.39 -14.13 -0.10
C GLU A 81 7.25 -13.16 -0.43
N TRP A 82 6.57 -12.64 0.61
CA TRP A 82 5.50 -11.67 0.42
C TRP A 82 6.05 -10.31 -0.03
N ILE A 83 7.20 -9.88 0.51
CA ILE A 83 7.88 -8.64 0.09
C ILE A 83 8.24 -8.71 -1.40
N GLU A 84 8.83 -9.82 -1.83
CA GLU A 84 9.20 -10.05 -3.24
C GLU A 84 7.98 -9.99 -4.18
N ALA A 85 6.83 -10.51 -3.73
CA ALA A 85 5.59 -10.44 -4.49
C ALA A 85 4.96 -9.02 -4.49
N TYR A 86 4.96 -8.34 -3.34
CA TYR A 86 4.26 -7.06 -3.17
C TYR A 86 5.03 -5.86 -3.73
N LEU A 87 6.35 -5.83 -3.60
CA LEU A 87 7.16 -4.66 -3.97
C LEU A 87 7.06 -4.26 -5.46
N PRO A 88 7.06 -5.20 -6.43
CA PRO A 88 6.85 -4.87 -7.84
C PRO A 88 5.47 -4.25 -8.12
N TYR A 89 4.44 -4.74 -7.43
CA TYR A 89 3.08 -4.17 -7.52
C TYR A 89 3.05 -2.77 -6.90
N ARG A 90 3.57 -2.60 -5.68
CA ARG A 90 3.60 -1.32 -4.94
C ARG A 90 4.25 -0.20 -5.76
N ASN A 91 5.35 -0.52 -6.45
CA ASN A 91 6.20 0.46 -7.14
C ASN A 91 5.94 0.53 -8.64
N GLN A 92 4.84 -0.03 -9.15
CA GLN A 92 4.54 -0.01 -10.57
C GLN A 92 4.46 1.45 -11.08
N ILE A 93 5.17 1.75 -12.17
CA ILE A 93 5.15 3.08 -12.80
C ILE A 93 4.12 3.07 -13.92
N VAL A 94 3.25 4.08 -13.96
CA VAL A 94 2.38 4.32 -15.12
C VAL A 94 3.23 4.91 -16.24
N ASN A 95 3.44 4.15 -17.32
CA ASN A 95 4.03 4.71 -18.53
C ASN A 95 3.03 5.68 -19.16
N GLN A 96 3.43 6.96 -19.31
CA GLN A 96 2.55 8.04 -19.79
C GLN A 96 1.98 7.81 -21.21
N GLU A 97 2.49 6.84 -21.96
CA GLU A 97 2.01 6.48 -23.29
C GLU A 97 0.62 5.81 -23.30
N GLN A 98 0.25 5.09 -22.24
CA GLN A 98 -1.05 4.38 -22.19
C GLN A 98 -2.24 5.30 -21.87
N ALA A 99 -1.99 6.46 -21.26
CA ALA A 99 -3.03 7.45 -20.97
C ALA A 99 -3.53 8.20 -22.21
N GLN A 100 -2.73 8.29 -23.28
CA GLN A 100 -3.11 8.98 -24.52
C GLN A 100 -3.92 8.09 -25.47
N THR A 101 -3.69 6.77 -25.46
CA THR A 101 -4.37 5.83 -26.36
C THR A 101 -5.84 5.64 -26.00
N ASN A 102 -6.18 5.65 -24.71
CA ASN A 102 -7.58 5.50 -24.26
C ASN A 102 -8.46 6.72 -24.56
N ASN A 103 -7.89 7.91 -24.74
CA ASN A 103 -8.66 9.13 -25.06
C ASN A 103 -8.97 9.29 -26.57
N ARG A 104 -8.44 8.42 -27.44
CA ARG A 104 -8.73 8.45 -28.90
C ARG A 104 -9.72 7.38 -29.35
N ALA A 105 -10.08 6.44 -28.48
CA ALA A 105 -11.01 5.35 -28.81
C ALA A 105 -12.48 5.68 -28.49
N GLU A 106 -12.75 6.81 -27.83
CA GLU A 106 -14.10 7.28 -27.47
C GLU A 106 -14.53 8.56 -28.21
N SER A 107 -13.85 8.92 -29.31
CA SER A 107 -14.20 10.07 -30.17
C SER A 107 -14.56 9.64 -31.59
#